data_AF-A0A1E5LFP4-F1
#
_entry.id   AF-A0A1E5LFP4-F1
#
_cell.length_a   1.000
_cell.length_b   1.000
_cell.length_c   1.000
_cell.angle_alpha   90.00
_cell.angle_beta   90.00
_cell.angle_gamma   90.00
#
_symmetry.space_group_name_H-M   'P 1'
#
loop_
_entity.id
_entity.type
_entity.pdbx_description
1 polymer ?
#
loop_
_entity_poly.entity_id
_entity_poly.type
_entity_poly.pdbx_seq_one_letter_code
_entity_poly.pdbx_strand_id
1 'polypeptide(L)' 'MGLVIIFTLVTIVAAIGTLRSLARKNALAILFASGTTLVFGWFSVMTFIAILGGHGVPVPAH' A
#
# COMPACT_ATOMS: atom_id res chain seq x y z
N MET A 1 -14.14 1.32 6.71
CA MET A 1 -13.15 0.35 7.21
C MET A 1 -12.65 -0.65 6.17
N GLY A 2 -13.43 -1.05 5.14
CA GLY A 2 -12.96 -2.01 4.13
C GLY A 2 -11.79 -1.56 3.24
N LEU A 3 -11.73 -0.27 2.87
CA LEU A 3 -10.65 0.28 2.03
C LEU A 3 -9.25 0.09 2.65
N VAL A 4 -9.12 0.28 3.95
CA VAL A 4 -7.85 0.13 4.67
C VAL A 4 -7.33 -1.29 4.51
N ILE A 5 -8.16 -2.28 4.82
CA ILE A 5 -7.80 -3.70 4.80
C ILE A 5 -7.33 -4.11 3.41
N ILE A 6 -8.05 -3.68 2.36
CA ILE A 6 -7.70 -3.99 0.97
C ILE A 6 -6.37 -3.34 0.59
N PHE A 7 -6.17 -2.05 0.90
CA PHE A 7 -4.91 -1.37 0.60
C PHE A 7 -3.71 -1.99 1.31
N THR A 8 -3.85 -2.44 2.56
CA THR A 8 -2.76 -3.11 3.29
C THR A 8 -2.41 -4.46 2.68
N LEU A 9 -3.41 -5.28 2.33
CA LEU A 9 -3.18 -6.57 1.67
C LEU A 9 -2.54 -6.40 0.29
N VAL A 10 -3.03 -5.44 -0.51
CA VAL A 10 -2.45 -5.11 -1.83
C VAL A 10 -1.01 -4.64 -1.68
N THR A 11 -0.69 -3.84 -0.66
CA THR A 11 0.67 -3.35 -0.40
C THR A 11 1.65 -4.47 -0.09
N ILE A 12 1.25 -5.44 0.73
CA ILE A 12 2.08 -6.61 1.06
C ILE A 12 2.36 -7.43 -0.21
N VAL A 13 1.34 -7.70 -1.02
CA VAL A 13 1.49 -8.45 -2.28
C VAL A 13 2.35 -7.67 -3.28
N ALA A 14 2.15 -6.37 -3.40
CA ALA A 14 2.92 -5.50 -4.28
C ALA A 14 4.40 -5.45 -3.89
N ALA A 15 4.71 -5.34 -2.59
CA ALA A 15 6.09 -5.37 -2.06
C ALA A 15 6.82 -6.67 -2.41
N ILE A 16 6.14 -7.82 -2.28
CA ILE A 16 6.69 -9.12 -2.69
C ILE A 16 6.94 -9.14 -4.21
N GLY A 17 6.02 -8.60 -5.00
CA GLY A 17 6.15 -8.46 -6.45
C GLY A 17 7.34 -7.58 -6.87
N THR A 18 7.58 -6.47 -6.17
CA THR A 18 8.73 -5.58 -6.43
C THR A 18 10.05 -6.27 -6.13
N LEU A 19 10.17 -6.93 -4.98
CA LEU A 19 11.38 -7.67 -4.58
C LEU A 19 11.71 -8.79 -5.57
N ARG A 20 10.69 -9.52 -6.05
CA ARG A 20 10.87 -10.55 -7.07
C ARG A 20 11.22 -9.99 -8.45
N SER A 21 10.75 -8.79 -8.79
CA SER A 21 11.09 -8.08 -10.02
C SER A 21 12.55 -7.61 -10.05
N LEU A 22 13.05 -7.14 -8.89
CA LEU A 22 14.47 -6.82 -8.66
C LEU A 22 15.38 -8.03 -8.90
N ALA A 23 14.98 -9.22 -8.41
CA ALA A 23 15.74 -10.45 -8.61
C ALA A 23 15.85 -10.90 -10.07
N ARG A 24 14.92 -10.49 -10.94
CA ARG A 24 14.90 -10.84 -12.37
C ARG A 24 15.58 -9.79 -13.28
N LYS A 25 16.16 -8.73 -12.72
CA LYS A 25 16.81 -7.60 -13.44
C LYS A 25 15.97 -7.04 -14.60
N ASN A 26 14.64 -7.11 -14.50
CA ASN A 26 13.77 -6.66 -15.57
C ASN A 26 13.37 -5.20 -15.32
N ALA A 27 14.11 -4.27 -15.92
CA ALA A 27 13.99 -2.83 -15.67
C ALA A 27 12.56 -2.28 -15.89
N LEU A 28 11.86 -2.75 -16.92
CA LEU A 28 10.46 -2.38 -17.20
C LEU A 28 9.52 -2.88 -16.11
N ALA A 29 9.69 -4.13 -15.69
CA ALA A 29 8.87 -4.72 -14.63
C ALA A 29 9.18 -4.09 -13.26
N ILE A 30 10.40 -3.65 -13.01
CA ILE A 30 10.78 -2.92 -11.79
C ILE A 30 10.11 -1.56 -11.79
N LEU A 31 10.11 -0.81 -12.89
CA LEU A 31 9.46 0.50 -12.99
C LEU A 31 7.94 0.40 -12.70
N PHE A 32 7.23 -0.51 -13.36
CA PHE A 32 5.80 -0.67 -13.19
C PHE A 32 5.41 -1.27 -11.82
N ALA A 33 6.16 -2.28 -11.35
CA ALA A 33 5.91 -2.87 -10.04
C ALA A 33 6.24 -1.89 -8.92
N SER A 34 7.33 -1.13 -9.02
CA SER A 34 7.70 -0.11 -8.03
C SER A 34 6.71 1.03 -8.03
N GLY A 35 6.27 1.53 -9.18
CA GLY A 35 5.21 2.55 -9.27
C GLY A 35 3.92 2.10 -8.57
N THR A 36 3.48 0.87 -8.82
CA THR A 36 2.30 0.29 -8.14
C THR A 36 2.54 0.15 -6.63
N THR A 37 3.68 -0.39 -6.22
CA THR A 37 4.01 -0.57 -4.80
C THR A 37 4.11 0.77 -4.07
N LEU A 38 4.61 1.81 -4.74
CA LEU A 38 4.81 3.14 -4.16
C LEU A 38 3.46 3.85 -4.00
N VAL A 39 2.58 3.84 -5.00
CA VAL A 39 1.25 4.46 -4.89
C VAL A 39 0.37 3.76 -3.87
N PHE A 40 0.23 2.43 -3.97
CA PHE A 40 -0.61 1.65 -3.06
C PHE A 40 0.00 1.58 -1.65
N GLY A 41 1.33 1.46 -1.55
CA GLY A 41 2.05 1.45 -0.29
C GLY A 41 2.01 2.79 0.43
N TRP A 42 2.18 3.91 -0.28
CA TRP A 42 2.04 5.24 0.32
C TRP A 42 0.63 5.48 0.86
N PHE A 43 -0.40 5.06 0.11
CA PHE A 43 -1.79 5.11 0.58
C PHE A 43 -1.99 4.26 1.84
N SER A 44 -1.46 3.05 1.86
CA SER A 44 -1.56 2.15 3.02
C SER A 44 -0.85 2.73 4.24
N VAL A 45 0.36 3.30 4.08
CA VAL A 45 1.14 3.94 5.15
C VAL A 45 0.42 5.16 5.73
N MET A 46 -0.06 6.08 4.87
CA MET A 46 -0.83 7.25 5.32
C MET A 46 -2.09 6.84 6.09
N THR A 47 -2.75 5.77 5.65
CA THR A 47 -3.93 5.22 6.33
C THR A 47 -3.57 4.62 7.68
N PHE A 48 -2.47 3.86 7.76
CA PHE A 48 -1.99 3.28 9.01
C PHE A 48 -1.59 4.36 10.02
N ILE A 49 -0.93 5.42 9.54
CA ILE A 49 -0.54 6.58 10.36
C ILE A 49 -1.79 7.35 10.81
N ALA A 50 -2.79 7.54 9.95
CA ALA A 50 -4.05 8.19 10.33
C ALA A 50 -4.80 7.42 11.44
N ILE A 51 -4.80 6.08 11.37
CA ILE A 51 -5.41 5.21 12.39
C ILE A 51 -4.59 5.23 13.69
N LEU A 52 -3.27 5.12 13.60
CA LEU A 52 -2.38 5.05 14.76
C LEU A 52 -2.22 6.42 15.47
N GLY A 53 -2.37 7.53 14.73
CA GLY A 53 -2.25 8.91 15.22
C GLY A 53 -3.49 9.47 15.92
N GLY A 54 -4.51 8.65 16.20
CA GLY A 54 -5.67 9.07 17.00
C GLY A 54 -6.70 9.94 16.27
N HIS A 55 -6.50 10.24 14.98
CA HIS A 55 -7.56 10.76 14.10
C HIS A 55 -8.41 9.60 13.60
N GLY A 56 -9.03 8.91 14.57
CA GLY A 56 -10.07 7.93 14.31
C GLY A 56 -11.15 8.57 13.45
N VAL A 57 -11.55 7.83 12.43
CA VAL A 57 -12.64 8.14 11.51
C VAL A 57 -13.77 8.86 12.26
N PRO A 58 -14.21 10.06 11.85
CA PRO A 58 -15.48 10.60 12.34
C PRO A 58 -16.56 9.60 11.90
N VAL A 59 -16.95 8.73 12.82
CA VAL A 59 -18.15 7.91 12.72
C VAL A 59 -19.28 8.92 12.72
N PRO A 60 -20.08 9.01 11.64
CA PRO A 60 -21.26 9.83 11.67
C PRO A 60 -22.14 9.32 12.82
N ALA A 61 -22.37 10.17 13.82
CA ALA A 61 -23.37 9.93 14.84
C ALA A 61 -24.75 10.13 14.18
N HIS A 62 -25.23 9.10 13.50
CA HIS A 62 -26.63 8.93 13.16
C HIS A 62 -27.01 7.46 13.34
#